data_AF-A0A4V2KTD1-F1
#
_entry.id   AF-A0A4V2KTD1-F1
#
_cell.length_a   1.000
_cell.length_b   1.000
_cell.length_c   1.000
_cell.angle_alpha   90.00
_cell.angle_beta   90.00
_cell.angle_gamma   90.00
#
_symmetry.space_group_name_H-M   'P 1'
#
loop_
_entity.id
_entity.type
_entity.pdbx_description
1 polymer ?
#
loop_
_entity_poly.entity_id
_entity_poly.type
_entity_poly.pdbx_seq_one_letter_code
_entity_poly.pdbx_strand_id
1 'polypeptide(L)'
;MPQISEAAVREAVREILAQMQLTAPAASPAAASAATPSDGAGVRMTIRDLGPAKAGTSPTEVVVALAPAFGDKLKMKTITGIPHAAVLREILAGIEEEGCTGRVVRFWHTSDVAFAGNAGAKLAGSGIAIGIQSRGTTVIHQRDLFPLQNLELFPQAPVIDLETYRSIGRNAARYAKGETPSPVKQKNDQMARPKYQAIAAVFHIRETSFVDRAKKPVDVEVRFA
;
A
#
# COMPACT_ATOMS: atom_id res chain seq x y z
N MET A 1 30.28 -7.59 20.10
CA MET A 1 29.15 -7.82 19.18
C MET A 1 29.73 -8.12 17.80
N PRO A 2 29.31 -9.19 17.12
CA PRO A 2 29.82 -9.48 15.78
C PRO A 2 29.39 -8.33 14.84
N GLN A 3 30.38 -7.60 14.31
CA GLN A 3 30.15 -6.57 13.30
C GLN A 3 29.93 -7.26 11.96
N ILE A 4 28.72 -7.14 11.41
CA ILE A 4 28.41 -7.60 10.06
C ILE A 4 29.17 -6.70 9.08
N SER A 5 29.99 -7.28 8.20
CA SER A 5 30.78 -6.53 7.23
C SER A 5 29.92 -6.02 6.08
N GLU A 6 30.32 -4.91 5.45
CA GLU A 6 29.63 -4.36 4.27
C GLU A 6 29.53 -5.39 3.13
N ALA A 7 30.55 -6.24 2.99
CA ALA A 7 30.57 -7.34 2.04
C ALA A 7 29.43 -8.34 2.29
N ALA A 8 29.22 -8.74 3.55
CA ALA A 8 28.14 -9.66 3.91
C ALA A 8 26.75 -9.05 3.65
N VAL A 9 26.59 -7.73 3.87
CA VAL A 9 25.33 -7.03 3.56
C VAL A 9 25.08 -7.00 2.04
N ARG A 10 26.10 -6.70 1.23
CA ARG A 10 25.97 -6.68 -0.24
C ARG A 10 25.67 -8.07 -0.81
N GLU A 11 26.25 -9.11 -0.24
CA GLU A 11 26.04 -10.49 -0.65
C GLU A 11 24.61 -10.95 -0.32
N ALA A 12 24.13 -10.70 0.90
CA ALA A 12 22.75 -10.97 1.27
C ALA A 12 21.75 -10.20 0.38
N VAL A 13 22.01 -8.92 0.06
CA VAL A 13 21.18 -8.15 -0.86
C VAL A 13 21.19 -8.74 -2.27
N ARG A 14 22.34 -9.21 -2.77
CA ARG A 14 22.44 -9.89 -4.08
C ARG A 14 21.63 -11.18 -4.10
N GLU A 15 21.75 -12.02 -3.07
CA GLU A 15 21.00 -13.27 -2.98
C GLU A 15 19.50 -13.02 -2.91
N ILE A 16 19.06 -12.03 -2.12
CA ILE A 16 17.66 -11.63 -2.05
C ILE A 16 17.16 -11.14 -3.42
N LEU A 17 17.96 -10.32 -4.12
CA LEU A 17 17.61 -9.85 -5.47
C LEU A 17 17.55 -11.00 -6.49
N ALA A 18 18.41 -12.01 -6.36
CA ALA A 18 18.39 -13.22 -7.20
C ALA A 18 17.16 -14.08 -6.90
N GLN A 19 16.79 -14.27 -5.63
CA GLN A 19 15.55 -14.93 -5.23
C GLN A 19 14.30 -14.19 -5.75
N MET A 20 14.36 -12.85 -5.84
CA MET A 20 13.34 -12.02 -6.47
C MET A 20 13.29 -12.12 -8.02
N GLN A 21 14.29 -12.74 -8.67
CA GLN A 21 14.30 -13.06 -10.09
C GLN A 21 13.89 -14.53 -10.36
N LEU A 22 14.20 -15.44 -9.43
CA LEU A 22 13.98 -16.88 -9.55
C LEU A 22 12.59 -17.37 -9.11
N THR A 23 11.74 -16.49 -8.60
CA THR A 23 10.33 -16.81 -8.31
C THR A 23 9.46 -16.75 -9.57
N ALA A 24 9.80 -17.60 -10.53
CA ALA A 24 8.85 -18.22 -11.45
C ALA A 24 8.46 -19.59 -10.84
N PRO A 25 7.21 -20.06 -10.96
CA PRO A 25 6.75 -21.18 -10.14
C PRO A 25 7.39 -22.49 -10.61
N ALA A 26 8.27 -23.07 -9.80
CA ALA A 26 8.57 -24.50 -9.82
C ALA A 26 7.58 -25.20 -8.87
N ALA A 27 6.78 -26.10 -9.43
CA ALA A 27 5.78 -26.87 -8.71
C ALA A 27 6.43 -27.84 -7.72
N SER A 28 5.86 -27.93 -6.51
CA SER A 28 6.08 -29.04 -5.57
C SER A 28 4.80 -29.29 -4.75
N PRO A 29 4.50 -30.54 -4.35
CA PRO A 29 3.12 -30.99 -4.08
C PRO A 29 2.68 -30.89 -2.61
N ALA A 30 1.36 -30.66 -2.43
CA ALA A 30 0.42 -31.00 -1.34
C ALA A 30 0.88 -30.83 0.15
N ALA A 31 0.17 -30.21 1.08
CA ALA A 31 -1.21 -29.73 1.15
C ALA A 31 -1.38 -28.76 2.36
N ALA A 32 -2.17 -27.70 2.17
CA ALA A 32 -3.14 -27.12 3.12
C ALA A 32 -3.76 -25.88 2.45
N SER A 33 -5.08 -25.95 2.19
CA SER A 33 -5.94 -25.00 1.50
C SER A 33 -5.41 -23.55 1.42
N ALA A 34 -4.69 -23.26 0.34
CA ALA A 34 -4.39 -21.90 -0.07
C ALA A 34 -5.56 -21.41 -0.93
N ALA A 35 -6.19 -20.32 -0.51
CA ALA A 35 -7.14 -19.58 -1.33
C ALA A 35 -6.51 -19.32 -2.70
N THR A 36 -7.22 -19.74 -3.74
CA THR A 36 -6.89 -19.47 -5.14
C THR A 36 -6.52 -17.99 -5.30
N PRO A 37 -5.39 -17.62 -5.94
CA PRO A 37 -5.15 -16.22 -6.27
C PRO A 37 -6.29 -15.76 -7.17
N SER A 38 -7.16 -14.89 -6.64
CA SER A 38 -8.22 -14.29 -7.44
C SER A 38 -7.62 -13.45 -8.55
N ASP A 39 -8.19 -13.60 -9.75
CA ASP A 39 -7.77 -13.04 -11.03
C ASP A 39 -7.49 -11.52 -10.99
N GLY A 40 -6.27 -11.15 -10.63
CA GLY A 40 -5.70 -9.81 -10.85
C GLY A 40 -4.84 -9.73 -12.11
N ALA A 41 -4.60 -10.86 -12.79
CA ALA A 41 -3.59 -10.98 -13.85
C ALA A 41 -3.94 -10.21 -15.15
N GLY A 42 -5.21 -9.82 -15.34
CA GLY A 42 -5.67 -9.09 -16.52
C GLY A 42 -5.77 -7.57 -16.35
N VAL A 43 -5.71 -7.06 -15.12
CA VAL A 43 -6.05 -5.66 -14.82
C VAL A 43 -4.89 -4.76 -15.17
N ARG A 44 -5.09 -3.88 -16.15
CA ARG A 44 -4.09 -2.86 -16.47
C ARG A 44 -4.53 -1.53 -15.90
N MET A 45 -3.53 -0.71 -15.60
CA MET A 45 -3.74 0.63 -15.07
C MET A 45 -2.73 1.57 -15.72
N THR A 46 -3.20 2.74 -16.09
CA THR A 46 -2.34 3.89 -16.38
C THR A 46 -2.48 4.89 -15.24
N ILE A 47 -1.33 5.40 -14.80
CA ILE A 47 -1.22 6.41 -13.74
C ILE A 47 -0.58 7.63 -14.37
N ARG A 48 -1.19 8.80 -14.14
CA ARG A 48 -0.64 10.08 -14.57
C ARG A 48 -0.67 11.06 -13.40
N ASP A 49 0.50 11.52 -13.00
CA ASP A 49 0.61 12.63 -12.05
C ASP A 49 0.07 13.92 -12.70
N LEU A 50 -0.78 14.62 -11.96
CA LEU A 50 -1.39 15.89 -12.36
C LEU A 50 -0.67 17.06 -11.68
N GLY A 51 -1.42 18.07 -11.23
CA GLY A 51 -0.90 19.21 -10.50
C GLY A 51 -0.78 18.97 -8.99
N PRO A 52 -0.25 19.96 -8.25
CA PRO A 52 -0.16 19.92 -6.80
C PRO A 52 -1.55 19.68 -6.16
N ALA A 53 -1.63 18.70 -5.27
CA ALA A 53 -2.87 18.35 -4.59
C ALA A 53 -3.28 19.45 -3.62
N LYS A 54 -4.57 19.82 -3.67
CA LYS A 54 -5.18 20.78 -2.75
C LYS A 54 -5.99 20.05 -1.67
N ALA A 55 -6.33 20.77 -0.61
CA ALA A 55 -7.28 20.29 0.38
C ALA A 55 -8.65 20.08 -0.29
N GLY A 56 -9.24 18.91 -0.09
CA GLY A 56 -10.57 18.57 -0.55
C GLY A 56 -11.64 19.23 0.33
N THR A 57 -12.83 19.41 -0.24
CA THR A 57 -13.98 20.03 0.44
C THR A 57 -15.15 19.09 0.60
N SER A 58 -15.14 17.92 -0.06
CA SER A 58 -16.23 16.96 0.02
C SER A 58 -16.14 16.14 1.32
N PRO A 59 -17.20 16.08 2.14
CA PRO A 59 -17.20 15.27 3.36
C PRO A 59 -17.20 13.76 3.07
N THR A 60 -17.45 13.33 1.84
CA THR A 60 -17.44 11.92 1.41
C THR A 60 -16.21 11.57 0.58
N GLU A 61 -15.21 12.45 0.50
CA GLU A 61 -13.93 12.17 -0.17
C GLU A 61 -12.99 11.39 0.75
N VAL A 62 -12.54 10.22 0.32
CA VAL A 62 -11.45 9.46 0.95
C VAL A 62 -10.19 9.60 0.09
N VAL A 63 -9.09 10.08 0.69
CA VAL A 63 -7.81 10.16 -0.04
C VAL A 63 -7.07 8.83 0.02
N VAL A 64 -6.66 8.29 -1.13
CA VAL A 64 -5.71 7.17 -1.22
C VAL A 64 -4.31 7.75 -1.43
N ALA A 65 -3.54 7.78 -0.35
CA ALA A 65 -2.19 8.33 -0.28
C ALA A 65 -1.14 7.29 -0.71
N LEU A 66 -0.65 7.43 -1.94
CA LEU A 66 0.39 6.60 -2.51
C LEU A 66 1.77 7.04 -2.02
N ALA A 67 2.58 6.08 -1.58
CA ALA A 67 4.01 6.28 -1.41
C ALA A 67 4.71 6.57 -2.77
N PRO A 68 5.92 7.17 -2.77
CA PRO A 68 6.52 7.78 -3.97
C PRO A 68 6.65 6.86 -5.19
N ALA A 69 6.83 5.56 -4.98
CA ALA A 69 7.18 4.61 -6.02
C ALA A 69 6.01 3.70 -6.47
N PHE A 70 4.81 3.89 -5.91
CA PHE A 70 3.68 3.02 -6.16
C PHE A 70 3.18 3.15 -7.61
N GLY A 71 3.22 2.03 -8.34
CA GLY A 71 2.50 1.85 -9.60
C GLY A 71 3.25 2.30 -10.85
N ASP A 72 4.44 2.92 -10.70
CA ASP A 72 5.18 3.50 -11.82
C ASP A 72 6.71 3.35 -11.73
N LYS A 73 7.31 3.16 -10.54
CA LYS A 73 8.79 3.18 -10.39
C LYS A 73 9.44 1.89 -9.91
N LEU A 74 8.66 0.94 -9.39
CA LEU A 74 9.13 -0.39 -8.96
C LEU A 74 8.52 -1.49 -9.84
N LYS A 75 8.45 -2.72 -9.35
CA LYS A 75 7.91 -3.89 -10.08
C LYS A 75 6.39 -3.84 -10.32
N MET A 76 5.72 -2.72 -10.00
CA MET A 76 4.25 -2.53 -10.08
C MET A 76 3.44 -3.65 -9.40
N LYS A 77 4.01 -4.27 -8.37
CA LYS A 77 3.41 -5.36 -7.62
C LYS A 77 3.87 -5.34 -6.16
N THR A 78 3.01 -5.84 -5.27
CA THR A 78 3.28 -5.96 -3.83
C THR A 78 4.39 -6.97 -3.55
N ILE A 79 4.77 -7.10 -2.28
CA ILE A 79 5.79 -8.06 -1.84
C ILE A 79 5.48 -9.52 -2.19
N THR A 80 4.20 -9.88 -2.29
CA THR A 80 3.71 -11.21 -2.70
C THR A 80 3.36 -11.30 -4.19
N GLY A 81 3.54 -10.21 -4.93
CA GLY A 81 3.33 -10.19 -6.38
C GLY A 81 1.92 -9.80 -6.84
N ILE A 82 1.05 -9.29 -5.96
CA ILE A 82 -0.26 -8.77 -6.37
C ILE A 82 -0.04 -7.49 -7.20
N PRO A 83 -0.59 -7.38 -8.42
CA PRO A 83 -0.44 -6.18 -9.24
C PRO A 83 -1.01 -4.94 -8.54
N HIS A 84 -0.28 -3.82 -8.56
CA HIS A 84 -0.75 -2.56 -7.98
C HIS A 84 -2.07 -2.07 -8.60
N ALA A 85 -2.29 -2.36 -9.89
CA ALA A 85 -3.54 -2.08 -10.58
C ALA A 85 -4.73 -2.77 -9.89
N ALA A 86 -4.59 -4.06 -9.57
CA ALA A 86 -5.62 -4.80 -8.87
C ALA A 86 -5.82 -4.27 -7.44
N VAL A 87 -4.73 -4.00 -6.71
CA VAL A 87 -4.79 -3.42 -5.36
C VAL A 87 -5.55 -2.10 -5.34
N LEU A 88 -5.17 -1.15 -6.21
CA LEU A 88 -5.77 0.17 -6.22
C LEU A 88 -7.22 0.12 -6.69
N ARG A 89 -7.55 -0.74 -7.65
CA ARG A 89 -8.93 -0.96 -8.07
C ARG A 89 -9.81 -1.47 -6.93
N GLU A 90 -9.34 -2.45 -6.14
CA GLU A 90 -10.13 -2.97 -5.02
C GLU A 90 -10.34 -1.93 -3.93
N ILE A 91 -9.30 -1.16 -3.59
CA ILE A 91 -9.44 -0.05 -2.62
C ILE A 91 -10.48 0.96 -3.09
N LEU A 92 -10.36 1.43 -4.33
CA LEU A 92 -11.29 2.43 -4.89
C LEU A 92 -12.71 1.88 -5.00
N ALA A 93 -12.88 0.65 -5.47
CA ALA A 93 -14.18 0.02 -5.54
C ALA A 93 -14.83 -0.17 -4.16
N GLY A 94 -14.05 -0.50 -3.13
CA GLY A 94 -14.55 -0.56 -1.76
C GLY A 94 -15.02 0.80 -1.23
N ILE A 95 -14.35 1.89 -1.61
CA ILE A 95 -14.79 3.25 -1.28
C ILE A 95 -16.10 3.59 -1.99
N GLU A 96 -16.19 3.28 -3.29
CA GLU A 96 -17.37 3.57 -4.13
C GLU A 96 -18.60 2.75 -3.71
N GLU A 97 -18.42 1.49 -3.29
CA GLU A 97 -19.48 0.62 -2.75
C GLU A 97 -20.24 1.25 -1.57
N GLU A 98 -19.56 2.09 -0.79
CA GLU A 98 -20.10 2.77 0.39
C GLU A 98 -20.61 4.20 0.08
N GLY A 99 -20.68 4.56 -1.21
CA GLY A 99 -21.18 5.85 -1.67
C GLY A 99 -20.20 7.02 -1.49
N CYS A 100 -18.92 6.74 -1.28
CA CYS A 100 -17.86 7.74 -1.13
C CYS A 100 -17.03 7.88 -2.42
N THR A 101 -16.23 8.94 -2.51
CA THR A 101 -15.33 9.16 -3.66
C THR A 101 -13.89 8.93 -3.26
N GLY A 102 -13.19 8.05 -3.97
CA GLY A 102 -11.75 7.84 -3.80
C GLY A 102 -10.91 8.84 -4.60
N ARG A 103 -10.11 9.68 -3.92
CA ARG A 103 -9.14 10.59 -4.57
C ARG A 103 -7.72 10.07 -4.40
N VAL A 104 -7.01 9.82 -5.49
CA VAL A 104 -5.64 9.29 -5.43
C VAL A 104 -4.63 10.44 -5.42
N VAL A 105 -3.72 10.43 -4.44
CA VAL A 105 -2.69 11.45 -4.27
C VAL A 105 -1.35 10.79 -4.02
N ARG A 106 -0.30 11.22 -4.71
CA ARG A 106 1.07 10.73 -4.49
C ARG A 106 1.84 11.68 -3.59
N PHE A 107 2.46 11.11 -2.56
CA PHE A 107 3.28 11.84 -1.60
C PHE A 107 4.75 11.56 -1.84
N TRP A 108 5.54 12.63 -1.97
CA TRP A 108 6.98 12.54 -2.25
C TRP A 108 7.87 12.72 -1.03
N HIS A 109 7.38 13.46 -0.03
CA HIS A 109 8.19 13.90 1.12
C HIS A 109 8.54 12.78 2.12
N THR A 110 7.91 11.61 1.99
CA THR A 110 8.11 10.45 2.86
C THR A 110 7.79 9.15 2.13
N SER A 111 8.45 8.06 2.52
CA SER A 111 8.12 6.68 2.16
C SER A 111 7.46 5.93 3.32
N ASP A 112 7.31 6.57 4.49
CA ASP A 112 6.65 5.98 5.66
C ASP A 112 5.13 5.99 5.47
N VAL A 113 4.50 4.83 5.63
CA VAL A 113 3.07 4.63 5.40
C VAL A 113 2.19 5.47 6.33
N ALA A 114 2.60 5.66 7.58
CA ALA A 114 1.82 6.37 8.58
C ALA A 114 1.84 7.87 8.30
N PHE A 115 3.02 8.42 7.98
CA PHE A 115 3.15 9.82 7.56
C PHE A 115 2.43 10.11 6.24
N ALA A 116 2.49 9.19 5.26
CA ALA A 116 1.74 9.32 4.02
C ALA A 116 0.22 9.31 4.28
N GLY A 117 -0.27 8.37 5.09
CA GLY A 117 -1.68 8.30 5.49
C GLY A 117 -2.14 9.54 6.25
N ASN A 118 -1.37 10.03 7.23
CA ASN A 118 -1.68 11.24 7.98
C ASN A 118 -1.73 12.49 7.09
N ALA A 119 -0.76 12.64 6.18
CA ALA A 119 -0.73 13.73 5.22
C ALA A 119 -1.91 13.65 4.24
N GLY A 120 -2.27 12.45 3.80
CA GLY A 120 -3.50 12.18 3.04
C GLY A 120 -4.75 12.62 3.78
N ALA A 121 -4.88 12.24 5.05
CA ALA A 121 -6.05 12.55 5.87
C ALA A 121 -6.19 14.05 6.10
N LYS A 122 -5.07 14.79 6.19
CA LYS A 122 -5.06 16.25 6.25
C LYS A 122 -5.52 16.90 4.93
N LEU A 123 -5.28 16.27 3.78
CA LEU A 123 -5.78 16.74 2.49
C LEU A 123 -7.23 16.32 2.20
N ALA A 124 -7.71 15.21 2.77
CA ALA A 124 -9.05 14.70 2.52
C ALA A 124 -10.14 15.64 3.05
N GLY A 125 -11.20 15.83 2.27
CA GLY A 125 -12.37 16.60 2.72
C GLY A 125 -13.11 15.96 3.90
N SER A 126 -13.18 14.62 3.94
CA SER A 126 -13.71 13.85 5.09
C SER A 126 -12.78 13.81 6.30
N GLY A 127 -11.50 14.16 6.12
CA GLY A 127 -10.47 13.92 7.12
C GLY A 127 -9.98 12.46 7.21
N ILE A 128 -10.40 11.57 6.29
CA ILE A 128 -10.00 10.15 6.25
C ILE A 128 -9.13 9.85 5.03
N ALA A 129 -8.07 9.07 5.23
CA ALA A 129 -7.24 8.59 4.14
C ALA A 129 -6.73 7.16 4.35
N ILE A 130 -6.38 6.53 3.23
CA ILE A 130 -5.70 5.25 3.17
C ILE A 130 -4.26 5.51 2.72
N GLY A 131 -3.27 5.26 3.57
CA GLY A 131 -1.85 5.29 3.17
C GLY A 131 -1.41 3.91 2.68
N ILE A 132 -0.69 3.85 1.55
CA ILE A 132 -0.19 2.58 1.00
C ILE A 132 1.23 2.67 0.44
N GLN A 133 2.08 1.72 0.83
CA GLN A 133 3.41 1.51 0.28
C GLN A 133 3.39 0.58 -0.93
N SER A 134 4.40 0.67 -1.79
CA SER A 134 4.57 -0.24 -2.94
C SER A 134 4.67 -1.71 -2.53
N ARG A 135 5.23 -2.01 -1.36
CA ARG A 135 5.29 -3.39 -0.87
C ARG A 135 3.93 -3.95 -0.45
N GLY A 136 2.91 -3.10 -0.28
CA GLY A 136 1.54 -3.45 0.10
C GLY A 136 1.15 -3.12 1.55
N THR A 137 2.07 -2.61 2.38
CA THR A 137 1.70 -2.17 3.74
C THR A 137 0.71 -1.01 3.64
N THR A 138 -0.38 -1.08 4.40
CA THR A 138 -1.50 -0.14 4.30
C THR A 138 -1.96 0.33 5.67
N VAL A 139 -2.50 1.54 5.76
CA VAL A 139 -3.08 2.12 6.99
C VAL A 139 -4.33 2.93 6.64
N ILE A 140 -5.35 2.90 7.50
CA ILE A 140 -6.44 3.88 7.50
C ILE A 140 -6.14 4.92 8.57
N HIS A 141 -6.10 6.20 8.19
CA HIS A 141 -5.72 7.31 9.05
C HIS A 141 -6.81 8.38 9.08
N GLN A 142 -6.89 9.10 10.21
CA GLN A 142 -7.72 10.29 10.40
C GLN A 142 -6.85 11.54 10.65
N ARG A 143 -7.31 12.72 10.22
CA ARG A 143 -6.51 13.96 10.24
C ARG A 143 -6.06 14.41 11.63
N ASP A 144 -6.89 14.16 12.64
CA ASP A 144 -6.70 14.66 14.02
C ASP A 144 -5.86 13.71 14.89
N LEU A 145 -5.55 12.52 14.38
CA LEU A 145 -4.67 11.58 15.07
C LEU A 145 -3.20 11.98 14.91
N PHE A 146 -2.40 11.64 15.92
CA PHE A 146 -0.95 11.79 15.82
C PHE A 146 -0.39 10.95 14.66
N PRO A 147 0.72 11.34 14.02
CA PRO A 147 1.20 10.68 12.80
C PRO A 147 1.47 9.17 12.88
N LEU A 148 1.72 8.63 14.08
CA LEU A 148 1.97 7.20 14.31
C LEU A 148 0.77 6.46 14.93
N GLN A 149 -0.34 7.17 15.17
CA GLN A 149 -1.63 6.57 15.48
C GLN A 149 -2.36 6.27 14.18
N ASN A 150 -3.46 5.51 14.25
CA ASN A 150 -4.28 5.17 13.10
C ASN A 150 -5.65 4.66 13.57
N LEU A 151 -6.58 4.55 12.62
CA LEU A 151 -7.85 3.86 12.83
C LEU A 151 -7.66 2.35 12.66
N GLU A 152 -7.01 1.95 11.57
CA GLU A 152 -6.69 0.56 11.28
C GLU A 152 -5.30 0.44 10.63
N LEU A 153 -4.55 -0.60 10.98
CA LEU A 153 -3.21 -0.85 10.45
C LEU A 153 -3.12 -2.25 9.85
N PHE A 154 -2.51 -2.36 8.67
CA PHE A 154 -2.25 -3.65 8.03
C PHE A 154 -0.74 -3.86 7.94
N PRO A 155 -0.10 -4.29 9.05
CA PRO A 155 1.36 -4.24 9.19
C PRO A 155 2.07 -5.34 8.40
N GLN A 156 1.39 -6.47 8.15
CA GLN A 156 1.93 -7.61 7.43
C GLN A 156 1.46 -7.61 5.98
N ALA A 157 2.13 -6.86 5.12
CA ALA A 157 1.85 -6.84 3.68
C ALA A 157 1.72 -8.25 3.02
N PRO A 158 2.50 -9.28 3.42
CA PRO A 158 2.39 -10.61 2.82
C PRO A 158 1.07 -11.33 3.00
N VAL A 159 0.23 -10.95 3.97
CA VAL A 159 -1.06 -11.61 4.23
C VAL A 159 -2.26 -10.81 3.73
N ILE A 160 -2.04 -9.65 3.12
CA ILE A 160 -3.11 -8.80 2.59
C ILE A 160 -3.45 -9.28 1.18
N ASP A 161 -4.69 -9.70 0.98
CA ASP A 161 -5.25 -10.10 -0.33
C ASP A 161 -6.19 -9.03 -0.89
N LEU A 162 -6.69 -9.27 -2.11
CA LEU A 162 -7.59 -8.35 -2.82
C LEU A 162 -8.89 -8.08 -2.05
N GLU A 163 -9.47 -9.10 -1.40
CA GLU A 163 -10.66 -8.94 -0.57
C GLU A 163 -10.41 -8.05 0.65
N THR A 164 -9.22 -8.20 1.27
CA THR A 164 -8.79 -7.34 2.36
C THR A 164 -8.63 -5.90 1.86
N TYR A 165 -7.99 -5.66 0.71
CA TYR A 165 -7.88 -4.32 0.12
C TYR A 165 -9.25 -3.68 -0.17
N ARG A 166 -10.22 -4.46 -0.67
CA ARG A 166 -11.59 -3.98 -0.87
C ARG A 166 -12.28 -3.62 0.45
N SER A 167 -12.07 -4.45 1.48
CA SER A 167 -12.60 -4.20 2.83
C SER A 167 -11.99 -2.96 3.48
N ILE A 168 -10.70 -2.69 3.24
CA ILE A 168 -10.03 -1.45 3.66
C ILE A 168 -10.72 -0.24 3.04
N GLY A 169 -11.03 -0.31 1.73
CA GLY A 169 -11.77 0.74 1.03
C GLY A 169 -13.14 1.01 1.68
N ARG A 170 -13.92 -0.05 1.93
CA ARG A 170 -15.23 0.07 2.59
C ARG A 170 -15.15 0.69 3.98
N ASN A 171 -14.25 0.20 4.84
CA ASN A 171 -14.12 0.73 6.19
C ASN A 171 -13.67 2.19 6.19
N ALA A 172 -12.73 2.58 5.31
CA ALA A 172 -12.33 3.98 5.18
C ALA A 172 -13.51 4.88 4.77
N ALA A 173 -14.37 4.44 3.85
CA ALA A 173 -15.57 5.17 3.47
C ALA A 173 -16.60 5.25 4.60
N ARG A 174 -16.78 4.18 5.40
CA ARG A 174 -17.62 4.20 6.60
C ARG A 174 -17.11 5.18 7.65
N TYR A 175 -15.80 5.22 7.89
CA TYR A 175 -15.20 6.25 8.74
C TYR A 175 -15.40 7.66 8.18
N ALA A 176 -15.32 7.85 6.86
CA ALA A 176 -15.57 9.16 6.23
C ALA A 176 -17.01 9.65 6.44
N LYS A 177 -17.97 8.72 6.51
CA LYS A 177 -19.37 8.99 6.87
C LYS A 177 -19.59 9.22 8.38
N GLY A 178 -18.55 9.10 9.21
CA GLY A 178 -18.65 9.20 10.67
C GLY A 178 -19.20 7.95 11.35
N GLU A 179 -19.23 6.82 10.66
CA GLU A 179 -19.67 5.54 11.21
C GLU A 179 -18.55 4.85 12.02
N THR A 180 -18.94 3.86 12.82
CA THR A 180 -18.04 3.01 13.62
C THR A 180 -18.11 1.56 13.10
N PRO A 181 -17.52 1.27 11.92
CA PRO A 181 -17.50 -0.09 11.39
C PRO A 181 -16.68 -1.02 12.30
N SER A 182 -17.05 -2.30 12.30
CA SER A 182 -16.16 -3.35 12.81
C SER A 182 -14.84 -3.32 12.02
N PRO A 183 -13.67 -3.27 12.68
CA PRO A 183 -12.39 -3.27 11.99
C PRO A 183 -12.23 -4.48 11.06
N VAL A 184 -11.50 -4.29 9.96
CA VAL A 184 -11.22 -5.35 9.00
C VAL A 184 -10.49 -6.49 9.72
N LYS A 185 -10.99 -7.71 9.53
CA LYS A 185 -10.42 -8.90 10.18
C LYS A 185 -8.94 -9.05 9.78
N GLN A 186 -8.06 -8.95 10.75
CA GLN A 186 -6.63 -9.07 10.51
C GLN A 186 -6.21 -10.53 10.35
N LYS A 187 -5.37 -10.77 9.34
CA LYS A 187 -4.60 -12.00 9.21
C LYS A 187 -3.24 -11.77 9.87
N ASN A 188 -2.75 -12.77 10.60
CA ASN A 188 -1.43 -12.73 11.22
C ASN A 188 -0.73 -14.04 10.91
N ASP A 189 0.45 -13.96 10.29
CA ASP A 189 1.31 -15.09 10.01
C ASP A 189 2.65 -14.88 10.74
N GLN A 190 2.91 -15.73 11.73
CA GLN A 190 4.16 -15.73 12.50
C GLN A 190 5.41 -15.93 11.64
N MET A 191 5.27 -16.57 10.46
CA MET A 191 6.35 -16.78 9.50
C MET A 191 6.50 -15.65 8.49
N ALA A 192 5.59 -14.66 8.47
CA ALA A 192 5.70 -13.52 7.57
C ALA A 192 7.01 -12.76 7.77
N ARG A 193 7.40 -12.52 9.02
CA ARG A 193 8.65 -11.81 9.33
C ARG A 193 9.89 -12.60 8.89
N PRO A 194 10.11 -13.86 9.32
CA PRO A 194 11.23 -14.68 8.84
C PRO A 194 11.35 -14.73 7.30
N LYS A 195 10.22 -14.88 6.58
CA LYS A 195 10.23 -15.02 5.11
C LYS A 195 10.44 -13.71 4.37
N TYR A 196 9.83 -12.63 4.85
CA TYR A 196 9.66 -11.41 4.05
C TYR A 196 10.36 -10.18 4.62
N GLN A 197 10.89 -10.18 5.85
CA GLN A 197 11.44 -8.95 6.45
C GLN A 197 12.61 -8.38 5.63
N ALA A 198 13.53 -9.22 5.17
CA ALA A 198 14.66 -8.78 4.36
C ALA A 198 14.21 -8.25 2.98
N ILE A 199 13.25 -8.93 2.35
CA ILE A 199 12.62 -8.48 1.09
C ILE A 199 11.91 -7.13 1.30
N ALA A 200 11.14 -6.99 2.38
CA ALA A 200 10.41 -5.78 2.74
C ALA A 200 11.36 -4.60 3.00
N ALA A 201 12.54 -4.84 3.56
CA ALA A 201 13.59 -3.84 3.73
C ALA A 201 14.14 -3.38 2.37
N VAL A 202 14.45 -4.30 1.46
CA VAL A 202 14.91 -3.96 0.10
C VAL A 202 13.86 -3.15 -0.67
N PHE A 203 12.59 -3.56 -0.61
CA PHE A 203 11.48 -2.80 -1.18
C PHE A 203 11.43 -1.37 -0.63
N HIS A 204 11.51 -1.23 0.70
CA HIS A 204 11.41 0.07 1.34
C HIS A 204 12.64 0.97 1.10
N ILE A 205 13.86 0.40 1.03
CA ILE A 205 15.07 1.13 0.63
C ILE A 205 14.91 1.68 -0.79
N ARG A 206 14.42 0.85 -1.72
CA ARG A 206 14.17 1.27 -3.11
C ARG A 206 13.09 2.33 -3.20
N GLU A 207 11.98 2.18 -2.51
CA GLU A 207 10.92 3.19 -2.45
C GLU A 207 11.42 4.51 -1.86
N THR A 208 12.21 4.44 -0.78
CA THR A 208 12.81 5.61 -0.13
C THR A 208 13.77 6.37 -1.05
N SER A 209 14.42 5.71 -2.02
CA SER A 209 15.27 6.39 -3.00
C SER A 209 14.52 7.37 -3.90
N PHE A 210 13.19 7.30 -3.96
CA PHE A 210 12.32 8.24 -4.69
C PHE A 210 11.73 9.35 -3.79
N VAL A 211 12.09 9.38 -2.51
CA VAL A 211 11.66 10.46 -1.61
C VAL A 211 12.30 11.78 -2.02
N ASP A 212 11.46 12.79 -2.17
CA ASP A 212 11.84 14.15 -2.47
C ASP A 212 11.05 15.08 -1.54
N ARG A 213 11.75 15.60 -0.52
CA ARG A 213 11.15 16.45 0.52
C ARG A 213 10.74 17.83 0.00
N ALA A 214 11.29 18.27 -1.13
CA ALA A 214 10.92 19.55 -1.73
C ALA A 214 9.64 19.45 -2.58
N LYS A 215 9.31 18.25 -3.07
CA LYS A 215 8.11 18.04 -3.88
C LYS A 215 6.83 18.03 -3.06
N LYS A 216 5.88 18.85 -3.50
CA LYS A 216 4.51 18.85 -2.97
C LYS A 216 3.78 17.57 -3.41
N PRO A 217 2.81 17.09 -2.62
CA PRO A 217 1.92 16.02 -3.06
C PRO A 217 1.19 16.41 -4.35
N VAL A 218 0.92 15.43 -5.22
CA VAL A 218 0.26 15.65 -6.52
C VAL A 218 -0.98 14.78 -6.64
N ASP A 219 -2.06 15.32 -7.21
CA ASP A 219 -3.21 14.52 -7.60
C ASP A 219 -2.80 13.55 -8.71
N VAL A 220 -3.40 12.36 -8.70
CA VAL A 220 -3.06 11.29 -9.64
C VAL A 220 -4.32 10.87 -10.38
N GLU A 221 -4.30 10.97 -11.71
CA GLU A 221 -5.30 10.35 -12.56
C GLU A 221 -5.00 8.85 -12.69
N VAL A 222 -6.00 8.02 -12.46
CA VAL A 222 -5.93 6.57 -12.59
C VAL A 222 -6.97 6.11 -13.59
N ARG A 223 -6.55 5.35 -14.61
CA ARG A 223 -7.46 4.72 -15.58
C ARG A 223 -7.20 3.23 -15.63
N PHE A 224 -8.23 2.44 -15.37
CA PHE A 224 -8.19 0.98 -15.50
C PHE A 224 -8.59 0.57 -16.93
N ALA A 225 -7.95 -0.47 -17.45
CA ALA A 225 -8.21 -1.07 -18.75
C ALA A 225 -8.34 -2.58 -18.64
#